data_AF-A0A3M1Y6G0-F1
#
_entry.id   AF-A0A3M1Y6G0-F1
#
_cell.length_a   1.000
_cell.length_b   1.000
_cell.length_c   1.000
_cell.angle_alpha   90.00
_cell.angle_beta   90.00
_cell.angle_gamma   90.00
#
_symmetry.space_group_name_H-M   'P 1'
#
loop_
_entity.id
_entity.type
_entity.pdbx_description
1 polymer ?
#
loop_
_entity_poly.entity_id
_entity_poly.type
_entity_poly.pdbx_seq_one_letter_code
_entity_poly.pdbx_strand_id
1 'polypeptide(L)'
;DTASKLGLSDGDKAKLISPTNRDGNWHLPNRGKIPMVGKVKTIQGIRPGVVAVSWSFGHWGYGASDAVIDGKVIKGDPRRATGLCPNAAMRVDPALGNACMTDPIGASSSFYDTKVKLVKV
;
A
#
# COMPACT_ATOMS: atom_id res chain seq x y z
N ASP A 1 -12.43 -7.03 -17.72
CA ASP A 1 -11.38 -6.80 -18.74
C ASP A 1 -9.99 -6.65 -18.12
N THR A 2 -9.68 -5.56 -17.40
CA THR A 2 -8.35 -5.31 -16.81
C THR A 2 -7.78 -6.49 -16.01
N ALA A 3 -8.55 -7.06 -15.08
CA ALA A 3 -8.09 -8.19 -14.26
C ALA A 3 -7.77 -9.43 -15.11
N SER A 4 -8.64 -9.76 -16.08
CA SER A 4 -8.44 -10.88 -17.00
C SER A 4 -7.17 -10.71 -17.84
N LYS A 5 -6.92 -9.51 -18.39
CA LYS A 5 -5.67 -9.19 -19.11
C LYS A 5 -4.41 -9.33 -18.24
N LEU A 6 -4.56 -9.19 -16.92
CA LEU A 6 -3.48 -9.36 -15.94
C LEU A 6 -3.43 -10.78 -15.34
N GLY A 7 -4.29 -11.71 -15.78
CA GLY A 7 -4.37 -13.06 -15.22
C GLY A 7 -4.86 -13.11 -13.77
N LEU A 8 -5.61 -12.09 -13.33
CA LEU A 8 -6.16 -11.95 -11.98
C LEU A 8 -7.66 -12.24 -11.97
N SER A 9 -8.12 -12.86 -10.88
CA SER A 9 -9.51 -13.18 -10.61
C SER A 9 -9.92 -12.73 -9.20
N ASP A 10 -11.22 -12.69 -8.95
CA ASP A 10 -11.75 -12.36 -7.63
C ASP A 10 -11.21 -13.34 -6.58
N GLY A 11 -10.67 -12.77 -5.50
CA GLY A 11 -10.10 -13.52 -4.40
C GLY A 11 -8.62 -13.84 -4.51
N ASP A 12 -8.00 -13.63 -5.68
CA ASP A 12 -6.55 -13.70 -5.79
C ASP A 12 -5.88 -12.72 -4.83
N LYS A 13 -4.68 -13.06 -4.36
CA LYS A 13 -3.80 -12.11 -3.69
C LYS A 13 -2.88 -11.48 -4.72
N ALA A 14 -2.80 -10.16 -4.68
CA ALA A 14 -1.90 -9.40 -5.54
C ALA A 14 -1.08 -8.42 -4.72
N LYS A 15 0.22 -8.39 -5.01
CA LYS A 15 1.17 -7.40 -4.51
C LYS A 15 1.12 -6.14 -5.37
N LEU A 16 1.08 -4.98 -4.72
CA LEU A 16 1.16 -3.68 -5.35
C LEU A 16 2.62 -3.23 -5.46
N ILE A 17 3.08 -2.91 -6.67
CA ILE A 17 4.42 -2.35 -6.91
C ILE A 17 4.33 -1.04 -7.71
N SER A 18 5.36 -0.22 -7.62
CA SER A 18 5.49 1.04 -8.35
C SER A 18 6.94 1.31 -8.78
N PRO A 19 7.23 2.35 -9.58
CA PRO A 19 8.60 2.71 -9.93
C PRO A 19 9.51 2.98 -8.72
N THR A 20 8.96 3.58 -7.66
CA THR A 20 9.66 3.86 -6.39
C THR A 20 9.75 2.62 -5.50
N ASN A 21 8.70 1.79 -5.48
CA ASN A 21 8.65 0.59 -4.66
C ASN A 21 8.51 -0.67 -5.52
N ARG A 22 9.66 -1.16 -5.97
CA ARG A 22 9.74 -2.26 -6.92
C ARG A 22 9.55 -3.63 -6.29
N ASP A 23 9.87 -3.79 -5.00
CA ASP A 23 9.73 -5.06 -4.29
C ASP A 23 8.34 -5.26 -3.66
N GLY A 24 7.53 -4.19 -3.64
CA GLY A 24 6.17 -4.14 -3.13
C GLY A 24 6.10 -4.38 -1.62
N ASN A 25 7.12 -3.94 -0.90
CA ASN A 25 7.16 -4.01 0.55
C ASN A 25 7.20 -2.61 1.14
N TRP A 26 6.53 -2.44 2.26
CA TRP A 26 6.74 -1.30 3.13
C TRP A 26 7.94 -1.58 4.03
N HIS A 27 8.99 -0.76 3.90
CA HIS A 27 10.19 -0.85 4.74
C HIS A 27 10.02 0.05 5.96
N LEU A 28 9.68 -0.53 7.11
CA LEU A 28 9.51 0.18 8.37
C LEU A 28 10.80 0.08 9.20
N PRO A 29 11.42 1.20 9.59
CA PRO A 29 12.67 1.21 10.35
C PRO A 29 12.67 0.29 11.60
N ASN A 30 11.51 0.19 12.27
CA ASN A 30 11.38 -0.52 13.55
C ASN A 30 10.53 -1.79 13.48
N ARG A 31 10.04 -2.18 12.30
CA ARG A 31 9.11 -3.32 12.14
C ARG A 31 9.41 -4.22 10.93
N GLY A 32 10.55 -4.01 10.26
CA GLY A 32 10.97 -4.81 9.13
C GLY A 32 10.17 -4.50 7.86
N LYS A 33 9.84 -5.53 7.10
CA LYS A 33 9.18 -5.39 5.79
C LYS A 33 7.76 -5.93 5.84
N ILE A 34 6.79 -5.10 5.47
CA ILE A 34 5.37 -5.50 5.39
C ILE A 34 4.97 -5.57 3.91
N PRO A 35 4.56 -6.74 3.39
CA PRO A 35 4.20 -6.85 1.99
C PRO A 35 2.92 -6.06 1.70
N MET A 36 2.95 -5.23 0.66
CA MET A 36 1.77 -4.51 0.18
C MET A 36 0.88 -5.43 -0.66
N VAL A 37 0.25 -6.41 0.01
CA VAL A 37 -0.59 -7.43 -0.63
C VAL A 37 -2.05 -7.25 -0.24
N GLY A 38 -2.92 -7.20 -1.26
CA GLY A 38 -4.36 -7.11 -1.09
C GLY A 38 -5.10 -8.25 -1.80
N LYS A 39 -6.36 -8.47 -1.40
CA LYS A 39 -7.28 -9.37 -2.11
C LYS A 39 -7.88 -8.62 -3.31
N VAL A 40 -7.81 -9.22 -4.49
CA VAL A 40 -8.39 -8.67 -5.71
C VAL A 40 -9.91 -8.82 -5.64
N LYS A 41 -10.61 -7.72 -5.96
CA LYS A 41 -12.06 -7.69 -6.17
C LYS A 41 -12.33 -6.89 -7.44
N THR A 42 -12.94 -7.53 -8.42
CA THR A 42 -13.35 -6.90 -9.67
C THR A 42 -14.71 -6.24 -9.49
N ILE A 43 -14.84 -5.01 -9.97
CA ILE A 43 -16.06 -4.21 -9.84
C ILE A 43 -16.22 -3.42 -11.15
N GLN A 44 -17.43 -3.43 -11.72
CA GLN A 44 -17.71 -2.72 -12.99
C GLN A 44 -17.67 -1.18 -12.85
N GLY A 45 -17.83 -0.66 -11.64
CA GLY A 45 -17.76 0.78 -11.34
C GLY A 45 -16.35 1.38 -11.31
N ILE A 46 -15.29 0.59 -11.56
CA ILE A 46 -13.92 1.10 -11.61
C ILE A 46 -13.51 1.29 -13.08
N ARG A 47 -12.96 2.47 -13.39
CA ARG A 47 -12.43 2.78 -14.72
C ARG A 47 -11.41 1.71 -15.16
N PRO A 48 -11.49 1.17 -16.40
CA PRO A 48 -10.50 0.24 -16.91
C PRO A 48 -9.06 0.77 -16.78
N GLY A 49 -8.12 -0.10 -16.40
CA GLY A 49 -6.73 0.26 -16.13
C GLY A 49 -6.46 0.96 -14.79
N VAL A 50 -7.49 1.19 -13.95
CA VAL A 50 -7.35 1.80 -12.63
C VAL A 50 -7.50 0.76 -11.52
N VAL A 51 -6.74 0.92 -10.45
CA VAL A 51 -6.88 0.16 -9.20
C VAL A 51 -7.32 1.12 -8.11
N ALA A 52 -8.35 0.73 -7.36
CA ALA A 52 -8.78 1.43 -6.16
C ALA A 52 -8.32 0.64 -4.93
N VAL A 53 -7.64 1.32 -3.99
CA VAL A 53 -7.22 0.74 -2.72
C VAL A 53 -7.72 1.65 -1.61
N SER A 54 -8.50 1.11 -0.68
CA SER A 54 -8.89 1.83 0.53
C SER A 54 -7.67 2.01 1.43
N TRP A 55 -7.29 3.27 1.68
CA TRP A 55 -6.08 3.62 2.43
C TRP A 55 -6.15 3.28 3.93
N SER A 56 -7.36 3.18 4.50
CA SER A 56 -7.61 3.03 5.93
C SER A 56 -7.32 1.63 6.52
N PHE A 57 -6.55 0.78 5.83
CA PHE A 57 -6.25 -0.59 6.23
C PHE A 57 -4.74 -0.87 6.25
N GLY A 58 -4.36 -2.08 6.68
CA GLY A 58 -2.96 -2.52 6.72
C GLY A 58 -2.14 -1.81 7.79
N HIS A 59 -2.74 -1.57 8.96
CA HIS A 59 -2.03 -0.92 10.06
C HIS A 59 -0.92 -1.82 10.60
N TRP A 60 0.21 -1.22 10.91
CA TRP A 60 1.33 -1.86 11.61
C TRP A 60 1.58 -1.25 13.00
N GLY A 61 0.93 -0.12 13.27
CA GLY A 61 0.84 0.51 14.58
C GLY A 61 -0.62 0.54 15.04
N TYR A 62 -0.99 1.53 15.85
CA TYR A 62 -2.39 1.73 16.25
C TYR A 62 -3.04 0.49 16.92
N GLY A 63 -2.23 -0.26 17.68
CA GLY A 63 -2.63 -1.51 18.31
C GLY A 63 -2.66 -2.72 17.37
N ALA A 64 -2.18 -2.64 16.13
CA ALA A 64 -2.06 -3.78 15.21
C ALA A 64 -0.84 -4.67 15.47
N SER A 65 0.10 -4.20 16.29
CA SER A 65 1.32 -4.92 16.65
C SER A 65 1.58 -4.75 18.14
N ASP A 66 2.32 -5.69 18.71
CA ASP A 66 2.78 -5.61 20.09
C ASP A 66 3.57 -4.31 20.32
N ALA A 67 3.40 -3.76 21.52
CA ALA A 67 4.12 -2.61 22.03
C ALA A 67 4.69 -2.93 23.41
N VAL A 68 5.86 -2.39 23.72
CA VAL A 68 6.44 -2.46 25.07
C VAL A 68 6.24 -1.10 25.73
N ILE A 69 5.54 -1.08 26.86
CA ILE A 69 5.28 0.12 27.65
C ILE A 69 5.72 -0.19 29.09
N ASP A 70 6.69 0.56 29.61
CA ASP A 70 7.27 0.37 30.95
C ASP A 70 7.70 -1.08 31.23
N GLY A 71 8.38 -1.68 30.25
CA GLY A 71 8.86 -3.07 30.33
C GLY A 71 7.77 -4.14 30.17
N LYS A 72 6.50 -3.76 30.02
CA LYS A 72 5.38 -4.69 29.82
C LYS A 72 4.99 -4.79 28.36
N VAL A 73 4.75 -6.00 27.90
CA VAL A 73 4.26 -6.26 26.53
C VAL A 73 2.75 -6.10 26.50
N ILE A 74 2.28 -5.10 25.76
CA ILE A 74 0.88 -4.92 25.39
C ILE A 74 0.67 -5.61 24.04
N LYS A 75 -0.21 -6.63 24.02
CA LYS A 75 -0.47 -7.42 22.82
C LYS A 75 -1.28 -6.62 21.80
N GLY A 76 -0.84 -6.68 20.56
CA GLY A 76 -1.59 -6.12 19.43
C GLY A 76 -2.80 -6.98 19.07
N ASP A 77 -3.79 -6.35 18.42
CA ASP A 77 -4.93 -6.99 17.80
C ASP A 77 -4.61 -7.24 16.31
N PRO A 78 -4.37 -8.50 15.90
CA PRO A 78 -3.99 -8.82 14.52
C PRO A 78 -5.07 -8.46 13.49
N ARG A 79 -6.33 -8.28 13.90
CA ARG A 79 -7.41 -7.86 13.00
C ARG A 79 -7.18 -6.46 12.43
N ARG A 80 -6.50 -5.59 13.20
CA ARG A 80 -6.15 -4.23 12.77
C ARG A 80 -5.06 -4.20 11.70
N ALA A 81 -4.25 -5.27 11.61
CA ALA A 81 -3.21 -5.41 10.59
C ALA A 81 -3.73 -5.89 9.24
N THR A 82 -5.02 -6.25 9.14
CA THR A 82 -5.59 -6.78 7.91
C THR A 82 -5.70 -5.73 6.80
N GLY A 83 -5.67 -6.20 5.56
CA GLY A 83 -5.69 -5.35 4.38
C GLY A 83 -4.29 -4.85 3.98
N LEU A 84 -4.25 -3.67 3.37
CA LEU A 84 -3.08 -3.12 2.70
C LEU A 84 -3.03 -1.61 2.94
N CYS A 85 -1.87 -1.10 3.35
CA CYS A 85 -1.55 0.33 3.30
C CYS A 85 -0.72 0.63 2.03
N PRO A 86 -1.25 1.40 1.05
CA PRO A 86 -0.59 1.55 -0.26
C PRO A 86 0.44 2.69 -0.31
N ASN A 87 0.65 3.44 0.77
CA ASN A 87 1.46 4.66 0.78
C ASN A 87 2.90 4.43 0.32
N ALA A 88 3.55 3.31 0.67
CA ALA A 88 4.88 3.01 0.16
C ALA A 88 4.91 2.73 -1.36
N ALA A 89 3.77 2.48 -2.01
CA ALA A 89 3.70 2.42 -3.47
C ALA A 89 3.67 3.81 -4.10
N MET A 90 3.29 4.86 -3.37
CA MET A 90 3.13 6.20 -3.95
C MET A 90 4.48 6.77 -4.38
N ARG A 91 4.47 7.52 -5.48
CA ARG A 91 5.68 8.01 -6.14
C ARG A 91 6.41 9.01 -5.25
N VAL A 92 7.65 8.69 -4.93
CA VAL A 92 8.62 9.65 -4.38
C VAL A 92 9.12 10.51 -5.52
N ASP A 93 9.22 11.81 -5.27
CA ASP A 93 9.78 12.79 -6.19
C ASP A 93 11.24 12.42 -6.49
N PRO A 94 11.60 12.16 -7.76
CA PRO A 94 12.95 11.75 -8.13
C PRO A 94 14.00 12.85 -7.93
N ALA A 95 13.61 14.12 -7.85
CA ALA A 95 14.52 15.24 -7.59
C ALA A 95 14.79 15.42 -6.08
N LEU A 96 13.78 15.18 -5.22
CA LEU A 96 13.92 15.35 -3.76
C LEU A 96 14.35 14.06 -3.06
N GLY A 97 13.90 12.90 -3.53
CA GLY A 97 14.27 11.57 -3.02
C GLY A 97 13.66 11.17 -1.68
N ASN A 98 12.99 12.08 -0.96
CA ASN A 98 12.43 11.83 0.37
C ASN A 98 10.98 12.31 0.58
N ALA A 99 10.38 12.93 -0.43
CA ALA A 99 9.00 13.44 -0.41
C ALA A 99 8.23 12.93 -1.62
N CYS A 100 6.91 13.04 -1.62
CA CYS A 100 6.12 12.85 -2.83
C CYS A 100 6.30 14.01 -3.81
N MET A 101 5.77 13.84 -5.02
CA MET A 101 5.52 14.97 -5.91
C MET A 101 4.63 15.99 -5.20
N THR A 102 4.87 17.29 -5.44
CA THR A 102 4.07 18.37 -4.87
C THR A 102 3.48 19.26 -5.96
N ASP A 103 2.29 19.78 -5.71
CA ASP A 103 1.75 20.89 -6.51
C ASP A 103 2.58 22.15 -6.23
N PRO A 104 3.23 22.75 -7.25
CA PRO A 104 4.07 23.92 -7.06
C PRO A 104 3.30 25.18 -6.61
N ILE A 105 1.98 25.23 -6.79
CA ILE A 105 1.17 26.40 -6.42
C ILE A 105 0.60 26.26 -5.01
N GLY A 106 -0.11 25.16 -4.75
CA GLY A 106 -0.81 24.93 -3.48
C GLY A 106 -0.02 24.15 -2.43
N ALA A 107 1.23 23.75 -2.73
CA ALA A 107 2.08 22.94 -1.86
C ALA A 107 1.45 21.61 -1.38
N SER A 108 0.43 21.12 -2.11
CA SER A 108 -0.28 19.88 -1.78
C SER A 108 0.51 18.65 -2.20
N SER A 109 0.31 17.54 -1.49
CA SER A 109 0.90 16.25 -1.84
C SER A 109 0.20 15.60 -3.04
N SER A 110 0.95 15.26 -4.09
CA SER A 110 0.47 14.47 -5.24
C SER A 110 0.88 13.00 -5.06
N PHE A 111 -0.06 12.19 -4.59
CA PHE A 111 0.12 10.74 -4.43
C PHE A 111 -0.61 9.93 -5.52
N TYR A 112 -1.78 10.40 -5.96
CA TYR A 112 -2.70 9.62 -6.79
C TYR A 112 -2.30 9.51 -8.27
N ASP A 113 -1.28 10.25 -8.70
CA ASP A 113 -0.72 10.19 -10.05
C ASP A 113 0.26 9.01 -10.25
N THR A 114 0.37 8.14 -9.25
CA THR A 114 1.32 7.02 -9.25
C THR A 114 0.83 5.87 -10.14
N LYS A 115 1.63 5.53 -11.16
CA LYS A 115 1.46 4.28 -11.91
C LYS A 115 1.88 3.10 -11.06
N VAL A 116 1.01 2.10 -10.97
CA VAL A 116 1.23 0.86 -10.21
C VAL A 116 1.08 -0.36 -11.10
N LYS A 117 1.67 -1.48 -10.67
CA LYS A 117 1.46 -2.80 -11.24
C LYS A 117 1.01 -3.76 -10.14
N LEU A 118 0.10 -4.66 -10.49
CA LEU A 118 -0.31 -5.77 -9.66
C LEU A 118 0.50 -7.01 -10.05
N VAL A 119 1.07 -7.69 -9.06
CA VAL A 119 1.80 -8.95 -9.23
C VAL A 119 1.09 -10.01 -8.42
N LYS A 120 0.60 -11.07 -9.07
CA LYS A 120 -0.05 -12.20 -8.38
C LYS A 120 0.94 -12.85 -7.40
N VAL A 121 0.45 -13.21 -6.22
CA VAL A 121 1.20 -13.87 -5.14
C VAL A 121 0.88 -15.35 -5.11
#